data_AF-A0A950RVD0-F1
#
_entry.id   AF-A0A950RVD0-F1
#
_cell.length_a   1.000
_cell.length_b   1.000
_cell.length_c   1.000
_cell.angle_alpha   90.00
_cell.angle_beta   90.00
_cell.angle_gamma   90.00
#
_symmetry.space_group_name_H-M   'P 1'
#
loop_
_entity.id
_entity.type
_entity.pdbx_description
1 polymer ?
#
loop_
_entity_poly.entity_id
_entity_poly.type
_entity_poly.pdbx_seq_one_letter_code
_entity_poly.pdbx_strand_id
1 'polypeptide(L)'
;MATLLGKILVLLNLLLSVIFAAIAVGIYVNRINWPGSTQAGAGGTVQGVYDQKKAEFDQWDKAAGLARTRAAVAEASLEQVENQRLSNQKWYADQLATLEGRRDPNGNLINAPIQVISTKTGQTVLDKNGLPVLVQPDTPLASHQAYLASLRDIESRIAATLDQIAKAIQEETNLTVQVNGVDNGEPKGLRAMIHAEELAQQHAQEELKFVKPLRVNSQVEGALLTQRGRSLDARLAEFKRSGLARSQP
;
A
#
# COMPACT_ATOMS: atom_id res chain seq x y z
N MET A 1 -52.26 -59.78 95.05
CA MET A 1 -52.11 -58.43 94.44
C MET A 1 -50.66 -58.29 93.99
N ALA A 2 -50.40 -58.16 92.69
CA ALA A 2 -49.06 -57.84 92.21
C ALA A 2 -48.69 -56.42 92.69
N THR A 3 -47.52 -56.27 93.29
CA THR A 3 -47.01 -54.97 93.75
C THR A 3 -46.92 -54.01 92.55
N LEU A 4 -47.14 -52.73 92.79
CA LEU A 4 -47.14 -51.69 91.76
C LEU A 4 -45.83 -51.71 90.93
N LEU A 5 -44.72 -52.08 91.57
CA LEU A 5 -43.42 -52.32 90.93
C LEU A 5 -43.47 -53.42 89.86
N GLY A 6 -44.13 -54.55 90.13
CA GLY A 6 -44.24 -55.65 89.18
C GLY A 6 -45.04 -55.27 87.92
N LYS A 7 -46.08 -54.44 88.05
CA LYS A 7 -46.84 -53.94 86.91
C LYS A 7 -46.00 -52.98 86.05
N ILE A 8 -45.23 -52.09 86.67
CA ILE A 8 -44.33 -51.19 85.96
C ILE A 8 -43.26 -51.97 85.19
N LEU A 9 -42.66 -52.99 85.81
CA LEU A 9 -41.65 -53.84 85.16
C LEU A 9 -42.20 -54.57 83.94
N VAL A 10 -43.41 -55.12 84.02
CA VAL A 10 -44.06 -55.79 82.87
C VAL A 10 -44.35 -54.79 81.74
N LEU A 11 -44.83 -53.58 82.08
CA LEU A 11 -45.15 -52.54 81.09
C LEU A 11 -43.87 -52.03 80.41
N LEU A 12 -42.78 -51.88 81.16
CA LEU A 12 -41.48 -51.46 80.63
C LEU A 12 -40.87 -52.53 79.71
N ASN A 13 -40.99 -53.82 80.07
CA ASN A 13 -40.54 -54.92 79.22
C ASN A 13 -41.35 -55.00 77.91
N LEU A 14 -42.68 -54.84 77.99
CA LEU A 14 -43.54 -54.80 76.80
C LEU A 14 -43.17 -53.64 75.88
N LEU A 15 -42.97 -52.45 76.45
CA LEU A 15 -42.59 -51.25 75.68
C LEU A 15 -41.22 -51.46 75.00
N LEU A 16 -40.24 -52.02 75.71
CA LEU A 16 -38.93 -52.38 75.14
C LEU A 16 -39.06 -53.40 74.01
N SER A 17 -39.90 -54.43 74.19
CA SER A 17 -40.14 -55.45 73.17
C SER A 17 -40.79 -54.86 71.91
N VAL A 18 -41.70 -53.90 72.05
CA VAL A 18 -42.33 -53.21 70.90
C VAL A 18 -41.31 -52.33 70.17
N ILE A 19 -40.43 -51.63 70.88
CA ILE A 19 -39.34 -50.85 70.25
C ILE A 19 -38.41 -51.79 69.47
N PHE A 20 -37.96 -52.90 70.06
CA PHE A 20 -37.11 -53.84 69.36
C PHE A 20 -37.79 -54.50 68.15
N ALA A 21 -39.09 -54.81 68.25
CA ALA A 21 -39.86 -55.30 67.12
C ALA A 21 -39.97 -54.25 65.99
N ALA A 22 -40.22 -52.98 66.33
CA ALA A 22 -40.26 -51.89 65.36
C ALA A 22 -38.90 -51.67 64.67
N ILE A 23 -37.79 -51.76 65.41
CA ILE A 23 -36.43 -51.70 64.85
C ILE A 23 -36.17 -52.90 63.93
N ALA A 24 -36.53 -54.12 64.35
CA ALA A 24 -36.36 -55.32 63.54
C ALA A 24 -37.18 -55.27 62.24
N VAL A 25 -38.44 -54.83 62.31
CA VAL A 25 -39.27 -54.60 61.12
C VAL A 25 -38.70 -53.48 60.26
N GLY A 26 -38.18 -52.40 60.87
CA GLY A 26 -37.51 -51.32 60.15
C GLY A 26 -36.29 -51.79 59.36
N ILE A 27 -35.47 -52.66 59.95
CA ILE A 27 -34.30 -53.28 59.29
C ILE A 27 -34.74 -54.31 58.23
N TYR A 28 -35.85 -55.02 58.46
CA TYR A 28 -36.37 -56.02 57.53
C TYR A 28 -37.03 -55.39 56.29
N VAL A 29 -37.83 -54.33 56.49
CA VAL A 29 -38.57 -53.64 55.42
C VAL A 29 -37.65 -52.71 54.63
N ASN A 30 -36.80 -51.94 55.30
CA ASN A 30 -35.73 -51.21 54.63
C ASN A 30 -34.60 -52.18 54.40
N ARG A 31 -34.69 -52.99 53.33
CA ARG A 31 -33.64 -53.92 52.90
C ARG A 31 -32.33 -53.16 52.73
N ILE A 32 -31.53 -53.10 53.79
CA ILE A 32 -30.15 -52.64 53.72
C ILE A 32 -29.45 -53.73 52.92
N ASN A 33 -29.08 -53.41 51.69
CA ASN A 33 -28.29 -54.31 50.85
C ASN A 33 -26.90 -54.41 51.48
N TRP A 34 -26.74 -55.37 52.39
CA TRP A 34 -25.47 -55.68 53.01
C TRP A 34 -24.53 -56.24 51.93
N PRO A 35 -23.28 -55.74 51.86
CA PRO A 35 -22.29 -56.29 50.94
C PRO A 35 -22.10 -57.79 51.27
N GLY A 36 -22.32 -58.65 50.27
CA GLY A 36 -22.19 -60.11 50.40
C GLY A 36 -23.49 -60.90 50.57
N SER A 37 -24.68 -60.27 50.60
CA SER A 37 -25.94 -61.03 50.55
C SER A 37 -26.21 -61.48 49.10
N THR A 38 -26.12 -62.78 48.84
CA THR A 38 -26.13 -63.41 47.50
C THR A 38 -27.50 -63.48 46.82
N GLN A 39 -28.54 -62.84 47.35
CA GLN A 39 -29.85 -62.80 46.69
C GLN A 39 -29.99 -61.56 45.79
N ALA A 40 -29.12 -61.46 44.79
CA ALA A 40 -29.43 -60.69 43.60
C ALA A 40 -30.42 -61.51 42.76
N GLY A 41 -31.62 -60.99 42.55
CA GLY A 41 -32.52 -61.51 41.51
C GLY A 41 -31.78 -61.56 40.17
N ALA A 42 -32.06 -62.60 39.38
CA ALA A 42 -31.36 -62.94 38.15
C ALA A 42 -31.11 -61.70 37.26
N GLY A 43 -29.83 -61.30 37.13
CA GLY A 43 -29.36 -60.43 36.05
C GLY A 43 -28.55 -59.20 36.43
N GLY A 44 -28.50 -58.76 37.69
CA GLY A 44 -27.71 -57.59 38.09
C GLY A 44 -27.05 -57.77 39.44
N THR A 45 -25.71 -57.74 39.49
CA THR A 45 -24.97 -57.59 40.74
C THR A 45 -25.41 -56.29 41.41
N VAL A 46 -26.19 -56.38 42.49
CA VAL A 46 -26.56 -55.23 43.32
C VAL A 46 -25.30 -54.76 44.03
N GLN A 47 -24.52 -53.93 43.36
CA GLN A 47 -23.34 -53.28 43.91
C GLN A 47 -23.83 -52.33 45.01
N GLY A 48 -23.39 -52.54 46.25
CA GLY A 48 -23.83 -51.72 47.39
C GLY A 48 -23.51 -50.24 47.13
N VAL A 49 -24.28 -49.32 47.71
CA VAL A 49 -24.02 -47.87 47.60
C VAL A 49 -22.58 -47.53 47.98
N TYR A 50 -22.02 -48.25 48.94
CA TYR A 50 -20.60 -48.17 49.31
C TYR A 50 -19.67 -48.49 48.14
N ASP A 51 -19.89 -49.61 47.43
CA ASP A 51 -19.05 -50.03 46.31
C ASP A 51 -19.17 -49.09 45.12
N GLN A 52 -20.36 -48.52 44.88
CA GLN A 52 -20.56 -47.47 43.86
C GLN A 52 -19.77 -46.21 44.21
N LYS A 53 -19.85 -45.75 45.48
CA LYS A 53 -19.11 -44.58 45.94
C LYS A 53 -17.62 -44.81 45.99
N LYS A 54 -17.18 -46.02 46.30
CA LYS A 54 -15.78 -46.43 46.21
C LYS A 54 -15.29 -46.40 44.77
N ALA A 55 -16.05 -46.96 43.82
CA ALA A 55 -15.67 -46.93 42.40
C ALA A 55 -15.63 -45.50 41.84
N GLU A 56 -16.60 -44.66 42.21
CA GLU A 56 -16.61 -43.24 41.89
C GLU A 56 -15.36 -42.53 42.47
N PHE A 57 -15.07 -42.74 43.75
CA PHE A 57 -13.87 -42.20 44.40
C PHE A 57 -12.59 -42.67 43.71
N ASP A 58 -12.47 -43.96 43.40
CA ASP A 58 -11.30 -44.52 42.70
C ASP A 58 -11.14 -43.90 41.29
N GLN A 59 -12.23 -43.57 40.61
CA GLN A 59 -12.19 -42.86 39.33
C GLN A 59 -11.70 -41.42 39.48
N TRP A 60 -12.23 -40.69 40.47
CA TRP A 60 -11.81 -39.32 40.78
C TRP A 60 -10.34 -39.27 41.22
N ASP A 61 -9.91 -40.21 42.04
CA ASP A 61 -8.53 -40.29 42.52
C ASP A 61 -7.55 -40.55 41.37
N LYS A 62 -7.88 -41.47 40.45
CA LYS A 62 -7.11 -41.69 39.21
C LYS A 62 -7.05 -40.43 38.34
N ALA A 63 -8.18 -39.75 38.13
CA ALA A 63 -8.23 -38.53 37.33
C ALA A 63 -7.42 -37.40 37.98
N ALA A 64 -7.51 -37.24 39.30
CA ALA A 64 -6.74 -36.28 40.07
C ALA A 64 -5.22 -36.58 40.00
N GLY A 65 -4.84 -37.84 40.10
CA GLY A 65 -3.44 -38.28 39.92
C GLY A 65 -2.89 -37.92 38.54
N LEU A 66 -3.65 -38.17 37.47
CA LEU A 66 -3.27 -37.79 36.11
C LEU A 66 -3.18 -36.26 35.94
N ALA A 67 -4.14 -35.52 36.49
CA ALA A 67 -4.14 -34.06 36.44
C ALA A 67 -2.91 -33.47 37.16
N ARG A 68 -2.58 -33.96 38.36
CA ARG A 68 -1.37 -33.56 39.10
C ARG A 68 -0.10 -33.89 38.34
N THR A 69 -0.03 -35.06 37.72
CA THR A 69 1.12 -35.46 36.90
C THR A 69 1.30 -34.54 35.70
N ARG A 70 0.21 -34.20 35.00
CA ARG A 70 0.24 -33.25 33.87
C ARG A 70 0.63 -31.85 34.32
N ALA A 71 0.10 -31.38 35.46
CA ALA A 71 0.45 -30.09 36.03
C ALA A 71 1.93 -30.02 36.37
N ALA A 72 2.49 -31.05 37.01
CA ALA A 72 3.91 -31.12 37.34
C ALA A 72 4.81 -31.11 36.08
N VAL A 73 4.44 -31.87 35.03
CA VAL A 73 5.17 -31.85 33.75
C VAL A 73 5.06 -30.49 33.06
N ALA A 74 3.87 -29.88 33.06
CA ALA A 74 3.64 -28.57 32.47
C ALA A 74 4.43 -27.48 33.21
N GLU A 75 4.46 -27.51 34.54
CA GLU A 75 5.21 -26.57 35.37
C GLU A 75 6.73 -26.68 35.11
N ALA A 76 7.26 -27.89 35.02
CA ALA A 76 8.66 -28.10 34.66
C ALA A 76 8.97 -27.59 33.23
N SER A 77 8.04 -27.73 32.29
CA SER A 77 8.19 -27.20 30.93
C SER A 77 8.03 -25.68 30.88
N LEU A 78 7.24 -25.09 31.78
CA LEU A 78 6.92 -23.67 31.79
C LEU A 78 8.19 -22.84 32.03
N GLU A 79 8.99 -23.23 33.01
CA GLU A 79 10.27 -22.55 33.30
C GLU A 79 11.20 -22.56 32.07
N GLN A 80 11.28 -23.69 31.36
CA GLN A 80 12.08 -23.80 30.14
C GLN A 80 11.54 -22.90 29.03
N VAL A 81 10.23 -22.88 28.83
CA VAL A 81 9.56 -22.05 27.81
C VAL A 81 9.70 -20.57 28.13
N GLU A 82 9.60 -20.16 29.39
CA GLU A 82 9.76 -18.76 29.81
C GLU A 82 11.20 -18.27 29.58
N ASN A 83 12.19 -19.08 29.92
CA ASN A 83 13.59 -18.77 29.63
C ASN A 83 13.87 -18.67 28.12
N GLN A 84 13.33 -19.60 27.33
CA GLN A 84 13.42 -19.54 25.86
C GLN A 84 12.71 -18.32 25.30
N ARG A 85 11.55 -17.94 25.86
CA ARG A 85 10.78 -16.78 25.39
C ARG A 85 11.59 -15.49 25.48
N LEU A 86 12.29 -15.25 26.58
CA LEU A 86 13.13 -14.05 26.75
C LEU A 86 14.28 -14.02 25.74
N SER A 87 14.97 -15.16 25.57
CA SER A 87 16.05 -15.29 24.58
C SER A 87 15.54 -15.04 23.16
N ASN A 88 14.39 -15.63 22.82
CA ASN A 88 13.77 -15.48 21.50
C ASN A 88 13.34 -14.04 21.26
N GLN A 89 12.69 -13.39 22.23
CA GLN A 89 12.29 -11.98 22.12
C GLN A 89 13.48 -11.07 21.84
N LYS A 90 14.59 -11.27 22.57
CA LYS A 90 15.83 -10.52 22.34
C LYS A 90 16.38 -10.77 20.93
N TRP A 91 16.47 -12.04 20.52
CA TRP A 91 16.93 -12.40 19.19
C TRP A 91 16.09 -11.75 18.08
N TYR A 92 14.77 -11.82 18.17
CA TYR A 92 13.87 -11.20 17.19
C TYR A 92 13.99 -9.67 17.17
N ALA A 93 14.13 -9.04 18.34
CA ALA A 93 14.37 -7.60 18.42
C ALA A 93 15.68 -7.19 17.73
N ASP A 94 16.75 -7.96 17.94
CA ASP A 94 18.05 -7.73 17.30
C ASP A 94 17.97 -7.91 15.76
N GLN A 95 17.24 -8.92 15.29
CA GLN A 95 17.00 -9.12 13.86
C GLN A 95 16.17 -7.98 13.25
N LEU A 96 15.13 -7.50 13.95
CA LEU A 96 14.34 -6.36 13.50
C LEU A 96 15.18 -5.08 13.41
N ALA A 97 16.03 -4.79 14.40
CA ALA A 97 16.95 -3.66 14.36
C ALA A 97 17.93 -3.73 13.17
N THR A 98 18.39 -4.94 12.85
CA THR A 98 19.24 -5.20 11.68
C THR A 98 18.47 -4.94 10.37
N LEU A 99 17.22 -5.38 10.26
CA LEU A 99 16.38 -5.18 9.08
C LEU A 99 15.98 -3.72 8.87
N GLU A 100 15.67 -3.01 9.94
CA GLU A 100 15.22 -1.61 9.88
C GLU A 100 16.35 -0.70 9.39
N GLY A 101 17.51 -0.76 10.03
CA GLY A 101 18.57 0.23 9.86
C GLY A 101 19.98 -0.32 9.71
N ARG A 102 20.16 -1.64 9.54
CA ARG A 102 21.47 -2.31 9.58
C ARG A 102 22.25 -1.97 10.86
N ARG A 103 21.57 -2.05 12.00
CA ARG A 103 22.20 -1.79 13.30
C ARG A 103 22.42 -3.08 14.07
N ASP A 104 23.56 -3.18 14.74
CA ASP A 104 23.82 -4.22 15.72
C ASP A 104 22.99 -3.98 17.01
N PRO A 105 22.95 -4.94 17.94
CA PRO A 105 22.28 -4.75 19.22
C PRO A 105 22.81 -3.57 20.04
N ASN A 106 24.01 -3.06 19.72
CA ASN A 106 24.63 -1.90 20.36
C ASN A 106 24.34 -0.59 19.61
N GLY A 107 23.57 -0.62 18.51
CA GLY A 107 23.23 0.53 17.68
C GLY A 107 24.28 0.93 16.62
N ASN A 108 25.37 0.19 16.48
CA ASN A 108 26.41 0.43 15.47
C ASN A 108 25.97 -0.04 14.08
N LEU A 109 26.38 0.67 13.05
CA LEU A 109 26.10 0.29 11.66
C LEU A 109 26.88 -0.98 11.28
N ILE A 110 26.18 -2.00 10.80
CA ILE A 110 26.76 -3.23 10.27
C ILE A 110 26.68 -3.22 8.74
N ASN A 111 27.79 -3.54 8.08
CA ASN A 111 27.82 -3.76 6.63
C ASN A 111 27.47 -5.20 6.22
N ALA A 112 26.94 -6.01 7.14
CA ALA A 112 26.55 -7.38 6.83
C ALA A 112 25.35 -7.39 5.86
N PRO A 113 25.31 -8.32 4.90
CA PRO A 113 24.15 -8.50 4.05
C PRO A 113 22.95 -8.92 4.90
N ILE A 114 21.78 -8.38 4.56
CA ILE A 114 20.53 -8.79 5.20
C ILE A 114 20.23 -10.23 4.83
N GLN A 115 20.02 -11.05 5.85
CA GLN A 115 19.71 -12.46 5.70
C GLN A 115 18.20 -12.66 5.65
N VAL A 116 17.77 -13.70 4.95
CA VAL A 116 16.35 -14.10 4.84
C VAL A 116 16.12 -15.41 5.57
N ILE A 117 14.88 -15.63 5.99
CA ILE A 117 14.49 -16.88 6.62
C ILE A 117 14.52 -18.00 5.58
N SER A 118 15.26 -19.07 5.87
CA SER A 118 15.32 -20.27 5.03
C SER A 118 13.98 -20.99 5.05
N THR A 119 13.38 -21.15 3.87
CA THR A 119 12.15 -21.93 3.70
C THR A 119 12.43 -23.18 2.88
N LYS A 120 11.97 -24.33 3.36
CA LYS A 120 12.00 -25.60 2.63
C LYS A 120 10.57 -26.10 2.52
N THR A 121 10.09 -26.34 1.30
CA THR A 121 8.71 -26.79 1.04
C THR A 121 7.64 -25.89 1.69
N GLY A 122 7.85 -24.57 1.70
CA GLY A 122 6.93 -23.60 2.30
C GLY A 122 6.92 -23.54 3.83
N GLN A 123 7.77 -24.32 4.50
CA GLN A 123 7.93 -24.29 5.95
C GLN A 123 9.26 -23.65 6.34
N THR A 124 9.25 -22.89 7.43
CA THR A 124 10.46 -22.30 8.01
C THR A 124 11.35 -23.40 8.56
N VAL A 125 12.62 -23.42 8.15
CA VAL A 125 13.61 -24.34 8.70
C VAL A 125 14.10 -23.78 10.04
N LEU A 126 13.96 -24.57 11.10
CA LEU A 126 14.44 -24.21 12.44
C LEU A 126 15.81 -24.85 12.72
N ASP A 127 16.66 -24.12 13.42
CA ASP A 127 17.91 -24.62 13.99
C ASP A 127 17.64 -25.51 15.23
N LYS A 128 18.68 -26.15 15.76
CA LYS A 128 18.69 -26.93 17.01
C LYS A 128 18.08 -26.17 18.21
N ASN A 129 18.17 -24.85 18.20
CA ASN A 129 17.62 -23.98 19.23
C ASN A 129 16.14 -23.60 19.00
N GLY A 130 15.49 -24.11 17.95
CA GLY A 130 14.12 -23.75 17.59
C GLY A 130 13.97 -22.36 16.95
N LEU A 131 15.09 -21.71 16.58
CA LEU A 131 15.10 -20.42 15.90
C LEU A 131 15.12 -20.59 14.38
N PRO A 132 14.51 -19.67 13.60
CA PRO A 132 14.59 -19.70 12.14
C PRO A 132 16.04 -19.63 11.65
N VAL A 133 16.42 -20.52 10.73
CA VAL A 133 17.72 -20.47 10.06
C VAL A 133 17.73 -19.30 9.08
N LEU A 134 18.72 -18.41 9.23
CA LEU A 134 18.93 -17.28 8.35
C LEU A 134 19.95 -17.65 7.28
N VAL A 135 19.62 -17.36 6.01
CA VAL A 135 20.47 -17.63 4.84
C VAL A 135 20.66 -16.33 4.07
N GLN A 136 21.83 -16.15 3.49
CA GLN A 136 22.07 -15.00 2.62
C GLN A 136 21.30 -15.20 1.31
N PRO A 137 20.43 -14.25 0.91
CA PRO A 137 19.75 -14.31 -0.38
C PRO A 137 20.75 -14.17 -1.53
N ASP A 138 20.44 -14.78 -2.68
CA ASP A 138 21.26 -14.68 -3.90
C ASP A 138 21.43 -13.22 -4.36
N THR A 139 20.41 -12.40 -4.13
CA THR A 139 20.43 -10.96 -4.38
C THR A 139 20.57 -10.18 -3.07
N PRO A 140 21.54 -9.25 -2.96
CA PRO A 140 21.74 -8.49 -1.73
C PRO A 140 20.53 -7.61 -1.46
N LEU A 141 19.89 -7.81 -0.31
CA LEU A 141 18.76 -7.00 0.14
C LEU A 141 19.23 -5.73 0.85
N ALA A 142 18.53 -4.63 0.61
CA ALA A 142 18.73 -3.36 1.31
C ALA A 142 17.91 -3.31 2.61
N SER A 143 18.29 -2.44 3.54
CA SER A 143 17.48 -2.23 4.76
C SER A 143 16.17 -1.57 4.43
N HIS A 144 15.19 -1.71 5.33
CA HIS A 144 13.91 -1.03 5.18
C HIS A 144 14.08 0.49 5.05
N GLN A 145 14.94 1.11 5.85
CA GLN A 145 15.27 2.54 5.73
C GLN A 145 15.90 2.90 4.38
N ALA A 146 16.76 2.04 3.82
CA ALA A 146 17.34 2.27 2.50
C ALA A 146 16.28 2.20 1.39
N TYR A 147 15.32 1.27 1.48
CA TYR A 147 14.17 1.25 0.56
C TYR A 147 13.31 2.50 0.70
N LEU A 148 13.01 2.95 1.92
CA LEU A 148 12.26 4.20 2.14
C LEU A 148 13.00 5.43 1.57
N ALA A 149 14.32 5.49 1.75
CA ALA A 149 15.13 6.56 1.17
C ALA A 149 15.12 6.52 -0.36
N SER A 150 15.24 5.33 -0.95
CA SER A 150 15.14 5.13 -2.40
C SER A 150 13.76 5.51 -2.94
N LEU A 151 12.68 5.18 -2.22
CA LEU A 151 11.32 5.56 -2.60
C LEU A 151 11.16 7.08 -2.60
N ARG A 152 11.64 7.77 -1.56
CA ARG A 152 11.61 9.24 -1.50
C ARG A 152 12.43 9.89 -2.61
N ASP A 153 13.59 9.33 -2.94
CA ASP A 153 14.40 9.82 -4.07
C ASP A 153 13.66 9.64 -5.40
N ILE A 154 13.05 8.48 -5.62
CA ILE A 154 12.23 8.22 -6.82
C ILE A 154 11.05 9.21 -6.87
N GLU A 155 10.32 9.41 -5.78
CA GLU A 155 9.23 10.39 -5.69
C GLU A 155 9.70 11.80 -6.02
N SER A 156 10.86 12.21 -5.50
CA SER A 156 11.46 13.51 -5.80
C SER A 156 11.82 13.66 -7.29
N ARG A 157 12.39 12.62 -7.90
CA ARG A 157 12.70 12.59 -9.34
C ARG A 157 11.44 12.64 -10.20
N ILE A 158 10.38 11.93 -9.79
CA ILE A 158 9.07 11.98 -10.46
C ILE A 158 8.53 13.42 -10.41
N ALA A 159 8.53 14.05 -9.23
CA ALA A 159 8.06 15.42 -9.09
C ALA A 159 8.86 16.41 -9.96
N ALA A 160 10.19 16.29 -9.98
CA ALA A 160 11.05 17.11 -10.83
C ALA A 160 10.77 16.90 -12.32
N THR A 161 10.53 15.65 -12.74
CA THR A 161 10.20 15.31 -14.13
C THR A 161 8.83 15.88 -14.52
N LEU A 162 7.85 15.84 -13.62
CA LEU A 162 6.54 16.44 -13.85
C LEU A 162 6.61 17.96 -13.99
N ASP A 163 7.45 18.65 -13.21
CA ASP A 163 7.70 20.09 -13.35
C ASP A 163 8.35 20.43 -14.71
N GLN A 164 9.32 19.61 -15.15
CA GLN A 164 9.92 19.76 -16.48
C GLN A 164 8.89 19.58 -17.60
N ILE A 165 8.01 18.57 -17.49
CA ILE A 165 6.93 18.34 -18.45
C ILE A 165 5.97 19.54 -18.46
N ALA A 166 5.59 20.06 -17.29
CA ALA A 166 4.70 21.21 -17.19
C ALA A 166 5.31 22.46 -17.85
N LYS A 167 6.61 22.72 -17.64
CA LYS A 167 7.34 23.80 -18.32
C LYS A 167 7.38 23.62 -19.83
N ALA A 168 7.68 22.41 -20.30
CA ALA A 168 7.70 22.11 -21.73
C ALA A 168 6.32 22.32 -22.37
N ILE A 169 5.23 21.90 -21.72
CA ILE A 169 3.86 22.15 -22.18
C ILE A 169 3.55 23.65 -22.25
N GLN A 170 3.99 24.43 -21.25
CA GLN A 170 3.81 25.88 -21.25
C GLN A 170 4.59 26.55 -22.38
N GLU A 171 5.84 26.14 -22.60
CA GLU A 171 6.67 26.61 -23.72
C GLU A 171 6.05 26.26 -25.06
N GLU A 172 5.58 25.02 -25.23
CA GLU A 172 4.85 24.58 -26.43
C GLU A 172 3.59 25.42 -26.66
N THR A 173 2.83 25.69 -25.60
CA THR A 173 1.63 26.54 -25.66
C THR A 173 2.00 27.96 -26.08
N ASN A 174 3.05 28.54 -25.49
CA ASN A 174 3.54 29.87 -25.83
C ASN A 174 4.02 29.94 -27.28
N LEU A 175 4.78 28.96 -27.75
CA LEU A 175 5.24 28.86 -29.14
C LEU A 175 4.06 28.70 -30.10
N THR A 176 3.07 27.89 -29.73
CA THR A 176 1.84 27.71 -30.51
C THR A 176 1.09 29.04 -30.63
N VAL A 177 1.00 29.82 -29.56
CA VAL A 177 0.42 31.17 -29.58
C VAL A 177 1.26 32.13 -30.42
N GLN A 178 2.59 32.07 -30.38
CA GLN A 178 3.45 32.92 -31.22
C GLN A 178 3.33 32.59 -32.72
N VAL A 179 3.25 31.31 -33.06
CA VAL A 179 3.16 30.84 -34.45
C VAL A 179 1.77 31.13 -35.03
N ASN A 180 0.72 30.78 -34.29
CA ASN A 180 -0.65 30.90 -34.78
C ASN A 180 -1.27 32.28 -34.51
N GLY A 181 -0.85 32.96 -33.44
CA GLY A 181 -1.41 34.23 -32.99
C GLY A 181 -2.76 34.06 -32.31
N VAL A 182 -2.93 34.61 -31.11
CA VAL A 182 -4.24 34.87 -30.53
C VAL A 182 -4.19 36.26 -29.93
N ASP A 183 -4.80 37.24 -30.59
CA ASP A 183 -4.89 38.61 -30.06
C ASP A 183 -6.29 39.16 -30.30
N ASN A 184 -7.15 39.15 -29.27
CA ASN A 184 -8.48 39.78 -29.29
C ASN A 184 -9.40 39.37 -30.47
N GLY A 185 -9.24 38.16 -31.00
CA GLY A 185 -9.98 37.67 -32.17
C GLY A 185 -9.31 37.93 -33.52
N GLU A 186 -8.18 38.63 -33.58
CA GLU A 186 -7.36 38.79 -34.78
C GLU A 186 -5.99 38.11 -34.63
N PRO A 187 -5.68 37.08 -35.44
CA PRO A 187 -4.41 36.37 -35.33
C PRO A 187 -3.30 37.18 -36.00
N LYS A 188 -2.46 37.87 -35.21
CA LYS A 188 -1.14 38.36 -35.67
C LYS A 188 -0.01 37.40 -35.29
N GLY A 189 -0.17 36.12 -35.60
CA GLY A 189 0.90 35.13 -35.49
C GLY A 189 1.97 35.35 -36.57
N LEU A 190 3.14 34.72 -36.41
CA LEU A 190 4.19 34.74 -37.45
C LEU A 190 3.65 34.32 -38.83
N ARG A 191 2.70 33.37 -38.87
CA ARG A 191 2.03 32.97 -40.12
C ARG A 191 1.23 34.11 -40.76
N ALA A 192 0.54 34.91 -39.96
CA ALA A 192 -0.20 36.07 -40.45
C ALA A 192 0.75 37.18 -40.93
N MET A 193 1.89 37.36 -40.26
CA MET A 193 2.92 38.31 -40.70
C MET A 193 3.54 37.90 -42.05
N ILE A 194 3.85 36.62 -42.24
CA ILE A 194 4.32 36.10 -43.52
C ILE A 194 3.29 36.37 -44.62
N HIS A 195 2.02 36.05 -44.37
CA HIS A 195 0.95 36.29 -45.33
C HIS A 195 0.76 37.80 -45.64
N ALA A 196 0.87 38.67 -44.63
CA ALA A 196 0.80 40.11 -44.82
C ALA A 196 1.97 40.64 -45.67
N GLU A 197 3.19 40.12 -45.46
CA GLU A 197 4.37 40.47 -46.25
C GLU A 197 4.23 39.97 -47.70
N GLU A 198 3.73 38.75 -47.91
CA GLU A 198 3.46 38.22 -49.25
C GLU A 198 2.44 39.09 -50.00
N LEU A 199 1.36 39.52 -49.35
CA LEU A 199 0.40 40.46 -49.92
C LEU A 199 1.03 41.82 -50.24
N ALA A 200 1.83 42.37 -49.33
CA ALA A 200 2.54 43.64 -49.56
C ALA A 200 3.49 43.54 -50.76
N GLN A 201 4.20 42.43 -50.90
CA GLN A 201 5.06 42.17 -52.06
C GLN A 201 4.26 42.06 -53.36
N GLN A 202 3.10 41.40 -53.34
CA GLN A 202 2.21 41.32 -54.51
C GLN A 202 1.74 42.72 -54.93
N HIS A 203 1.26 43.54 -53.99
CA HIS A 203 0.86 44.92 -54.27
C HIS A 203 2.01 45.77 -54.81
N ALA A 204 3.20 45.69 -54.21
CA ALA A 204 4.38 46.39 -54.71
C ALA A 204 4.75 45.97 -56.14
N GLN A 205 4.61 44.68 -56.48
CA GLN A 205 4.82 44.19 -57.85
C GLN A 205 3.76 44.72 -58.82
N GLU A 206 2.49 44.81 -58.41
CA GLU A 206 1.40 45.37 -59.20
C GLU A 206 1.61 46.87 -59.46
N GLU A 207 1.95 47.63 -58.43
CA GLU A 207 2.30 49.05 -58.55
C GLU A 207 3.48 49.25 -59.50
N LEU A 208 4.53 48.42 -59.38
CA LEU A 208 5.69 48.48 -60.25
C LEU A 208 5.31 48.17 -61.71
N LYS A 209 4.41 47.21 -61.95
CA LYS A 209 3.86 46.92 -63.29
C LYS A 209 3.04 48.11 -63.81
N PHE A 210 2.29 48.81 -62.97
CA PHE A 210 1.51 50.00 -63.33
C PHE A 210 2.39 51.23 -63.64
N VAL A 211 3.44 51.47 -62.85
CA VAL A 211 4.34 52.62 -63.00
C VAL A 211 5.30 52.47 -64.19
N LYS A 212 5.70 51.24 -64.52
CA LYS A 212 6.60 50.95 -65.66
C LYS A 212 6.18 51.61 -66.98
N PRO A 213 4.94 51.43 -67.50
CA PRO A 213 4.52 52.08 -68.75
C PRO A 213 4.45 53.60 -68.62
N LEU A 214 4.04 54.15 -67.47
CA LEU A 214 4.02 55.60 -67.23
C LEU A 214 5.43 56.21 -67.35
N ARG A 215 6.44 55.53 -66.80
CA ARG A 215 7.83 55.95 -66.93
C ARG A 215 8.31 55.92 -68.39
N VAL A 216 7.96 54.86 -69.14
CA VAL A 216 8.30 54.76 -70.57
C VAL A 216 7.62 55.88 -71.36
N ASN A 217 6.33 56.15 -71.12
CA ASN A 217 5.60 57.24 -71.77
C ASN A 217 6.25 58.59 -71.47
N SER A 218 6.58 58.88 -70.21
CA SER A 218 7.28 60.11 -69.83
C SER A 218 8.65 60.25 -70.51
N GLN A 219 9.41 59.16 -70.63
CA GLN A 219 10.70 59.16 -71.36
C GLN A 219 10.52 59.41 -72.86
N VAL A 220 9.52 58.79 -73.49
CA VAL A 220 9.18 58.98 -74.91
C VAL A 220 8.73 60.42 -75.16
N GLU A 221 7.84 60.96 -74.33
CA GLU A 221 7.39 62.35 -74.39
C GLU A 221 8.56 63.33 -74.21
N GLY A 222 9.43 63.10 -73.24
CA GLY A 222 10.63 63.92 -73.02
C GLY A 222 11.58 63.92 -74.23
N ALA A 223 11.81 62.74 -74.82
CA ALA A 223 12.61 62.62 -76.05
C ALA A 223 11.97 63.36 -77.23
N LEU A 224 10.65 63.24 -77.40
CA LEU A 224 9.89 63.89 -78.46
C LEU A 224 9.85 65.41 -78.30
N LEU A 225 9.71 65.93 -77.07
CA LEU A 225 9.83 67.36 -76.75
C LEU A 225 11.23 67.87 -77.07
N THR A 226 12.27 67.11 -76.72
CA THR A 226 13.66 67.46 -77.05
C THR A 226 13.88 67.52 -78.57
N GLN A 227 13.33 66.56 -79.33
CA GLN A 227 13.38 66.55 -80.79
C GLN A 227 12.64 67.76 -81.39
N ARG A 228 11.44 68.09 -80.86
CA ARG A 228 10.68 69.28 -81.28
C ARG A 228 11.46 70.57 -81.00
N GLY A 229 12.05 70.71 -79.82
CA GLY A 229 12.92 71.83 -79.47
C GLY A 229 14.05 72.01 -80.48
N ARG A 230 14.80 70.94 -80.76
CA ARG A 230 15.86 70.94 -81.79
C ARG A 230 15.33 71.33 -83.18
N SER A 231 14.15 70.84 -83.57
CA SER A 231 13.53 71.19 -84.86
C SER A 231 13.13 72.67 -84.94
N LEU A 232 12.64 73.24 -83.83
CA LEU A 232 12.29 74.65 -83.73
C LEU A 232 13.55 75.53 -83.74
N ASP A 233 14.60 75.14 -83.02
CA ASP A 233 15.90 75.82 -83.05
C ASP A 233 16.51 75.81 -84.45
N ALA A 234 16.43 74.68 -85.16
CA ALA A 234 16.88 74.56 -86.55
C ALA A 234 16.08 75.49 -87.48
N ARG A 235 14.75 75.50 -87.38
CA ARG A 235 13.89 76.42 -88.15
C ARG A 235 14.16 77.88 -87.80
N LEU A 236 14.39 78.20 -86.54
CA LEU A 236 14.73 79.55 -86.09
C LEU A 236 16.09 79.98 -86.66
N ALA A 237 17.06 79.07 -86.73
CA ALA A 237 18.32 79.29 -87.42
C ALA A 237 18.13 79.50 -88.95
N GLU A 238 17.25 78.73 -89.61
CA GLU A 238 16.87 78.95 -91.02
C GLU A 238 16.18 80.30 -91.23
N PHE A 239 15.26 80.70 -90.36
CA PHE A 239 14.61 82.01 -90.40
C PHE A 239 15.59 83.15 -90.15
N LYS A 240 16.56 83.01 -89.25
CA LYS A 240 17.62 84.00 -89.08
C LYS A 240 18.48 84.13 -90.34
N ARG A 241 18.80 83.01 -91.01
CA ARG A 241 19.53 83.02 -92.29
C ARG A 241 18.71 83.63 -93.43
N SER A 242 17.41 83.33 -93.53
CA SER A 242 16.53 83.81 -94.62
C SER A 242 15.93 85.20 -94.37
N GLY A 243 15.73 85.60 -93.12
CA GLY A 243 15.35 86.96 -92.72
C GLY A 243 16.43 87.99 -93.04
N LEU A 244 17.71 87.58 -92.98
CA LEU A 244 18.83 88.35 -93.54
C LEU A 244 18.77 88.48 -95.08
N ALA A 245 18.03 87.62 -95.77
CA ALA A 245 17.85 87.67 -97.23
C ALA A 245 16.62 88.49 -97.68
N ARG A 246 15.80 89.01 -96.76
CA ARG A 246 14.65 89.88 -97.07
C ARG A 246 14.77 91.32 -96.57
N SER A 247 15.88 91.68 -95.94
CA SER A 247 16.20 93.07 -95.54
C SER A 247 17.40 93.65 -96.29
N GLN A 248 17.51 93.36 -97.59
CA GLN A 248 18.28 94.21 -98.49
C GLN A 248 17.31 94.97 -99.40
N PRO A 249 17.35 96.31 -99.39
CA PRO A 249 16.50 97.18 -100.21
C PRO A 249 16.75 97.01 -101.72
#